data_AF-A0A1W9SN55-F1
#
_entry.id   AF-A0A1W9SN55-F1
#
_cell.length_a   1.000
_cell.length_b   1.000
_cell.length_c   1.000
_cell.angle_alpha   90.00
_cell.angle_beta   90.00
_cell.angle_gamma   90.00
#
_symmetry.space_group_name_H-M   'P 1'
#
loop_
_entity.id
_entity.type
_entity.pdbx_description
1 polymer ?
#
loop_
_entity_poly.entity_id
_entity_poly.type
_entity_poly.pdbx_seq_one_letter_code
_entity_poly.pdbx_strand_id
1 'polypeptide(L)'
;SLVEKTEWYKEKSGKINMVKLIEAFQQFFRENSETWLQRFDYKEAGPQLLLQAFLQRIINGGGRVEREYLYGSRRTDILVTWPFDNKVQKTIVELKLKYKSLEKTIENGLEQTADYMDKCGTKEGHLIIFDRSINKTLKMNSLLQIV
;
A
#
# COMPACT_ATOMS: atom_id res chain seq x y z
N SER A 1 -4.41 18.49 -10.27
CA SER A 1 -3.85 17.79 -11.44
C SER A 1 -3.55 16.36 -11.01
N LEU A 2 -4.08 15.35 -11.71
CA LEU A 2 -3.91 13.91 -11.40
C LEU A 2 -2.48 13.38 -11.66
N VAL A 3 -1.51 14.25 -11.96
CA VAL A 3 -0.15 13.86 -12.34
C VAL A 3 0.77 13.93 -11.13
N GLU A 4 0.72 12.89 -10.29
CA GLU A 4 1.79 12.65 -9.31
C GLU A 4 3.10 12.35 -10.04
N LYS A 5 4.19 13.02 -9.65
CA LYS A 5 5.54 12.80 -10.20
C LYS A 5 6.41 12.06 -9.19
N THR A 6 7.19 11.10 -9.65
CA THR A 6 8.11 10.31 -8.82
C THR A 6 9.06 11.19 -8.00
N GLU A 7 9.56 12.28 -8.58
CA GLU A 7 10.50 13.20 -7.91
C GLU A 7 9.93 13.83 -6.64
N TRP A 8 8.60 13.93 -6.50
CA TRP A 8 7.98 14.48 -5.29
C TRP A 8 8.12 13.57 -4.08
N TYR A 9 8.36 12.28 -4.32
CA TYR A 9 8.48 11.24 -3.29
C TYR A 9 9.93 10.83 -3.05
N LYS A 10 10.87 11.33 -3.85
CA LYS A 10 12.29 11.03 -3.70
C LYS A 10 12.91 11.91 -2.61
N GLU A 11 13.63 11.27 -1.70
CA GLU A 11 14.36 11.96 -0.64
C GLU A 11 15.72 12.44 -1.13
N LYS A 12 16.36 13.34 -0.35
CA LYS A 12 17.76 13.76 -0.61
C LYS A 12 18.73 12.58 -0.61
N SER A 13 18.41 11.51 0.11
CA SER A 13 19.18 10.25 0.16
C SER A 13 19.09 9.43 -1.15
N GLY A 14 18.18 9.78 -2.07
CA GLY A 14 17.87 9.01 -3.27
C GLY A 14 16.84 7.89 -3.07
N LYS A 15 16.43 7.61 -1.82
CA LYS A 15 15.34 6.68 -1.49
C LYS A 15 13.98 7.26 -1.86
N ILE A 16 12.96 6.39 -1.94
CA ILE A 16 11.56 6.81 -2.02
C ILE A 16 10.98 6.87 -0.61
N ASN A 17 10.33 7.99 -0.32
CA ASN A 17 9.54 8.20 0.88
C ASN A 17 8.17 7.52 0.73
N MET A 18 8.10 6.28 1.20
CA MET A 18 6.91 5.44 1.09
C MET A 18 5.74 5.96 1.94
N VAL A 19 6.04 6.58 3.09
CA VAL A 19 5.05 7.25 3.94
C VAL A 19 4.29 8.32 3.15
N LYS A 20 5.00 9.25 2.54
CA LYS A 20 4.43 10.34 1.73
C LYS A 20 3.63 9.80 0.54
N LEU A 21 4.10 8.72 -0.08
CA LEU A 21 3.43 8.09 -1.20
C LEU A 21 2.10 7.45 -0.77
N ILE A 22 2.08 6.77 0.37
CA ILE A 22 0.89 6.17 0.96
C ILE A 22 -0.10 7.26 1.42
N GLU A 23 0.38 8.39 1.95
CA GLU A 23 -0.46 9.56 2.26
C GLU A 23 -1.09 10.18 1.00
N ALA A 24 -0.34 10.29 -0.09
CA ALA A 24 -0.89 10.75 -1.36
C ALA A 24 -1.94 9.77 -1.91
N PHE A 25 -1.72 8.46 -1.76
CA PHE A 25 -2.73 7.46 -2.09
C PHE A 25 -4.01 7.62 -1.25
N GLN A 26 -3.91 7.88 0.05
CA GLN A 26 -5.07 8.15 0.89
C GLN A 26 -5.89 9.33 0.36
N GLN A 27 -5.21 10.42 0.02
CA GLN A 27 -5.87 11.61 -0.50
C GLN A 27 -6.54 11.33 -1.84
N PHE A 28 -5.82 10.71 -2.78
CA PHE A 28 -6.35 10.27 -4.07
C PHE A 28 -7.59 9.38 -3.88
N PHE A 29 -7.52 8.41 -2.98
CA PHE A 29 -8.63 7.50 -2.73
C PHE A 29 -9.84 8.28 -2.18
N ARG A 30 -9.67 9.15 -1.19
CA ARG A 30 -10.77 9.96 -0.64
C ARG A 30 -11.46 10.81 -1.70
N GLU A 31 -10.70 11.46 -2.57
CA GLU A 31 -11.23 12.36 -3.60
C GLU A 31 -11.97 11.62 -4.72
N ASN A 32 -11.60 10.37 -5.02
CA ASN A 32 -12.12 9.66 -6.19
C ASN A 32 -13.09 8.52 -5.81
N SER A 33 -13.06 8.02 -4.56
CA SER A 33 -13.70 6.75 -4.18
C SER A 33 -15.22 6.71 -4.25
N GLU A 34 -15.96 7.82 -4.10
CA GLU A 34 -17.43 7.79 -4.18
C GLU A 34 -17.92 7.27 -5.54
N THR A 35 -17.24 7.65 -6.63
CA THR A 35 -17.60 7.17 -7.98
C THR A 35 -17.25 5.69 -8.18
N TRP A 36 -16.18 5.20 -7.53
CA TRP A 36 -15.71 3.82 -7.67
C TRP A 36 -16.47 2.84 -6.79
N LEU A 37 -16.85 3.24 -5.58
CA LEU A 37 -17.62 2.43 -4.63
C LEU A 37 -19.07 2.21 -5.08
N GLN A 38 -19.64 3.15 -5.83
CA GLN A 38 -21.01 3.01 -6.38
C GLN A 38 -21.06 2.19 -7.68
N ARG A 39 -20.02 2.25 -8.51
CA ARG A 39 -20.01 1.63 -9.85
C ARG A 39 -19.65 0.15 -9.85
N PHE A 40 -19.00 -0.32 -8.80
CA PHE A 40 -18.55 -1.70 -8.74
C PHE A 40 -18.97 -2.30 -7.41
N ASP A 41 -19.68 -3.42 -7.49
CA ASP A 41 -20.01 -4.30 -6.38
C ASP A 41 -18.74 -5.07 -5.92
N TYR A 42 -17.63 -4.35 -5.74
CA TYR A 42 -16.33 -4.94 -5.46
C TYR A 42 -16.32 -5.49 -4.05
N LYS A 43 -16.55 -6.80 -3.99
CA LYS A 43 -16.50 -7.61 -2.77
C LYS A 43 -15.26 -7.24 -1.93
N GLU A 44 -14.06 -7.26 -2.54
CA GLU A 44 -12.79 -6.97 -1.85
C GLU A 44 -11.62 -6.45 -2.73
N ALA A 45 -11.59 -6.75 -4.03
CA ALA A 45 -10.42 -6.49 -4.89
C ALA A 45 -10.21 -5.01 -5.31
N GLY A 46 -11.25 -4.18 -5.22
CA GLY A 46 -11.22 -2.80 -5.74
C GLY A 46 -10.12 -1.93 -5.12
N PRO A 47 -10.05 -1.78 -3.78
CA PRO A 47 -8.99 -1.02 -3.12
C PRO A 47 -7.58 -1.54 -3.43
N GLN A 48 -7.41 -2.86 -3.54
CA GLN A 48 -6.13 -3.46 -3.90
C GLN A 48 -5.69 -3.02 -5.30
N LEU A 49 -6.58 -3.12 -6.28
CA LEU A 49 -6.28 -2.75 -7.67
C LEU A 49 -5.99 -1.26 -7.81
N LEU A 50 -6.72 -0.41 -7.07
CA LEU A 50 -6.48 1.03 -7.05
C LEU A 50 -5.12 1.37 -6.44
N LEU A 51 -4.76 0.74 -5.32
CA LEU A 51 -3.43 0.89 -4.72
C LEU A 51 -2.35 0.47 -5.72
N GLN A 52 -2.48 -0.72 -6.33
CA GLN A 52 -1.50 -1.22 -7.29
C GLN A 52 -1.33 -0.27 -8.49
N ALA A 53 -2.42 0.19 -9.10
CA ALA A 53 -2.35 1.11 -10.23
C ALA A 53 -1.71 2.47 -9.83
N PHE A 54 -2.03 2.96 -8.64
CA PHE A 54 -1.45 4.18 -8.10
C PHE A 54 0.07 4.04 -7.89
N LEU A 55 0.51 2.96 -7.24
CA LEU A 55 1.93 2.67 -7.01
C LEU A 55 2.67 2.50 -8.34
N GLN A 56 2.14 1.70 -9.26
CA GLN A 56 2.78 1.44 -10.57
C GLN A 56 3.04 2.73 -11.35
N ARG A 57 2.08 3.66 -11.37
CA ARG A 57 2.22 4.93 -12.08
C ARG A 57 3.37 5.79 -11.55
N ILE A 58 3.65 5.74 -10.25
CA ILE A 58 4.68 6.59 -9.61
C ILE A 58 6.02 5.86 -9.57
N ILE A 59 6.03 4.58 -9.23
CA ILE A 59 7.24 3.80 -9.01
C ILE A 59 7.91 3.39 -10.32
N ASN A 60 7.17 3.10 -11.40
CA ASN A 60 7.77 2.63 -12.65
C ASN A 60 8.65 3.69 -13.36
N GLY A 61 8.71 4.93 -12.85
CA GLY A 61 9.67 5.94 -13.29
C GLY A 61 11.13 5.69 -12.86
N GLY A 62 11.39 4.63 -12.07
CA GLY A 62 12.76 4.27 -11.67
C GLY A 62 12.88 3.00 -10.81
N GLY A 63 11.78 2.52 -10.22
CA GLY A 63 11.69 1.30 -9.44
C GLY A 63 10.75 0.27 -10.05
N ARG A 64 10.33 -0.71 -9.24
CA ARG A 64 9.39 -1.77 -9.65
C ARG A 64 8.32 -1.99 -8.58
N VAL A 65 7.14 -2.39 -9.03
CA VAL A 65 6.05 -2.86 -8.19
C VAL A 65 5.78 -4.31 -8.55
N GLU A 66 6.20 -5.21 -7.67
CA GLU A 66 6.06 -6.65 -7.82
C GLU A 66 4.90 -7.16 -6.98
N ARG A 67 4.35 -8.29 -7.41
CA ARG A 67 3.18 -8.95 -6.84
C ARG A 67 3.58 -10.37 -6.57
N GLU A 68 3.50 -10.82 -5.33
CA GLU A 68 3.71 -12.23 -5.04
C GLU A 68 2.39 -12.97 -4.86
N TYR A 69 2.40 -14.22 -5.30
CA TYR A 69 1.29 -15.15 -5.15
C TYR A 69 1.76 -16.27 -4.22
N LEU A 70 1.82 -15.99 -2.91
CA LEU A 70 2.16 -17.04 -1.94
C LEU A 70 0.91 -17.82 -1.53
N TYR A 71 1.05 -19.15 -1.66
CA TYR A 71 0.13 -20.23 -1.32
C TYR A 71 -1.14 -19.85 -0.53
N GLY A 72 -2.28 -19.88 -1.22
CA GLY A 72 -3.61 -20.00 -0.62
C GLY A 72 -4.27 -18.72 -0.11
N SER A 73 -3.53 -17.62 0.01
CA SER A 73 -4.08 -16.30 0.31
C SER A 73 -4.73 -15.68 -0.94
N ARG A 74 -6.00 -15.30 -0.86
CA ARG A 74 -6.74 -14.69 -1.99
C ARG A 74 -6.34 -13.24 -2.30
N ARG A 75 -5.27 -12.69 -1.70
CA ARG A 75 -4.83 -11.29 -1.90
C ARG A 75 -3.31 -11.18 -2.00
N THR A 76 -2.88 -10.18 -2.76
CA THR A 76 -1.50 -9.96 -3.21
C THR A 76 -0.79 -8.96 -2.33
N ASP A 77 0.18 -9.38 -1.53
CA ASP A 77 1.17 -8.47 -0.93
C ASP A 77 1.96 -7.78 -2.04
N ILE A 78 2.23 -6.48 -1.87
CA ILE A 78 2.94 -5.67 -2.85
C ILE A 78 4.39 -5.48 -2.39
N LEU A 79 5.35 -5.89 -3.21
CA LEU A 79 6.76 -5.55 -3.02
C LEU A 79 7.10 -4.34 -3.90
N VAL A 80 7.47 -3.24 -3.27
CA VAL A 80 8.04 -2.08 -3.97
C VAL A 80 9.56 -2.17 -3.90
N THR A 81 10.23 -2.06 -5.05
CA THR A 81 11.69 -1.96 -5.11
C THR A 81 12.11 -0.63 -5.73
N TRP A 82 13.11 0.02 -5.16
CA TRP A 82 13.64 1.28 -5.66
C TRP A 82 15.17 1.32 -5.61
N PRO A 83 15.85 1.54 -6.75
CA PRO A 83 17.30 1.66 -6.77
C PRO A 83 17.76 3.00 -6.16
N PHE A 84 18.74 2.95 -5.26
CA PHE A 84 19.36 4.14 -4.66
C PHE A 84 20.82 3.84 -4.32
N ASP A 85 21.77 4.72 -4.62
CA ASP A 85 23.18 4.59 -4.19
C ASP A 85 23.78 3.16 -4.38
N ASN A 86 23.63 2.58 -5.58
CA ASN A 86 24.03 1.20 -5.91
C ASN A 86 23.43 0.09 -5.02
N LYS A 87 22.37 0.41 -4.28
CA LYS A 87 21.56 -0.48 -3.42
C LYS A 87 20.12 -0.49 -3.92
N VAL A 88 19.31 -1.36 -3.31
CA VAL A 88 17.88 -1.45 -3.57
C VAL A 88 17.13 -1.30 -2.26
N GLN A 89 16.25 -0.31 -2.19
CA GLN A 89 15.23 -0.21 -1.14
C GLN A 89 14.14 -1.20 -1.50
N LYS A 90 13.75 -2.01 -0.53
CA LYS A 90 12.62 -2.93 -0.65
C LYS A 90 11.60 -2.54 0.40
N THR A 91 10.35 -2.42 0.02
CA THR A 91 9.29 -2.06 0.95
C THR A 91 8.08 -2.94 0.71
N ILE A 92 7.60 -3.59 1.77
CA ILE A 92 6.35 -4.33 1.73
C ILE A 92 5.19 -3.37 1.93
N VAL A 93 4.15 -3.49 1.11
CA VAL A 93 2.88 -2.79 1.31
C VAL A 93 1.77 -3.83 1.32
N GLU A 94 1.11 -3.97 2.46
CA GLU A 94 -0.03 -4.85 2.64
C GLU A 94 -1.31 -4.04 2.85
N LEU A 95 -2.42 -4.51 2.27
CA LEU A 95 -3.72 -3.87 2.41
C LEU A 95 -4.78 -4.84 2.91
N LYS A 96 -5.41 -4.47 4.04
CA LYS A 96 -6.53 -5.18 4.63
C LYS A 96 -7.80 -4.36 4.56
N LEU A 97 -8.91 -5.05 4.32
CA LEU A 97 -10.23 -4.51 4.64
C LEU A 97 -10.52 -4.86 6.09
N LYS A 98 -10.99 -3.89 6.88
CA LYS A 98 -11.49 -4.16 8.22
C LYS A 98 -12.63 -5.16 8.14
N TYR A 99 -12.49 -6.26 8.88
CA TYR A 99 -13.54 -7.26 9.01
C TYR A 99 -13.88 -7.47 10.49
N LYS A 100 -15.11 -7.12 10.88
CA LYS A 100 -15.63 -7.16 12.26
C LYS A 100 -14.79 -6.33 13.26
N SER A 101 -13.63 -6.85 13.69
CA SER A 101 -12.72 -6.21 14.64
C SER A 101 -11.53 -5.55 13.93
N LEU A 102 -11.29 -4.27 14.25
CA LEU A 102 -10.10 -3.55 13.79
C LEU A 102 -8.83 -4.17 14.37
N GLU A 103 -8.83 -4.49 15.66
CA GLU A 103 -7.71 -5.11 16.36
C GLU A 103 -7.29 -6.42 15.68
N LYS A 104 -8.24 -7.33 15.40
CA LYS A 104 -7.92 -8.60 14.74
C LYS A 104 -7.45 -8.38 13.29
N THR A 105 -7.94 -7.34 12.63
CA THR A 105 -7.47 -6.96 11.29
C THR A 105 -6.01 -6.48 11.34
N ILE A 106 -5.65 -5.69 12.35
CA ILE A 106 -4.27 -5.22 12.58
C ILE A 106 -3.37 -6.40 12.88
N GLU A 107 -3.72 -7.23 13.86
CA GLU A 107 -2.91 -8.39 14.29
C GLU A 107 -2.56 -9.29 13.11
N ASN A 108 -3.57 -9.75 12.35
CA ASN A 108 -3.37 -10.60 11.18
C ASN A 108 -2.60 -9.90 10.05
N GLY A 109 -2.79 -8.57 9.90
CA GLY A 109 -2.07 -7.79 8.90
C GLY A 109 -0.59 -7.62 9.23
N LEU A 110 -0.26 -7.39 10.50
CA LEU A 110 1.12 -7.26 10.97
C LEU A 110 1.87 -8.60 10.85
N GLU A 111 1.24 -9.71 11.24
CA GLU A 111 1.83 -11.06 11.11
C GLU A 111 2.21 -11.37 9.67
N GLN A 112 1.30 -11.11 8.72
CA GLN A 112 1.56 -11.34 7.29
C GLN A 112 2.61 -10.39 6.72
N THR A 113 2.56 -9.12 7.10
CA THR A 113 3.55 -8.13 6.66
C THR A 113 4.94 -8.53 7.14
N ALA A 114 5.08 -8.97 8.40
CA ALA A 114 6.35 -9.40 8.98
C ALA A 114 6.90 -10.67 8.32
N ASP A 115 6.07 -11.71 8.13
CA ASP A 115 6.47 -12.94 7.42
C ASP A 115 6.98 -12.62 6.00
N TYR A 116 6.34 -11.66 5.32
CA TYR A 116 6.77 -11.28 3.98
C TYR A 116 8.02 -10.40 3.96
N MET A 117 8.19 -9.52 4.96
CA MET A 117 9.42 -8.75 5.17
C MET A 117 10.63 -9.68 5.38
N ASP A 118 10.47 -10.74 6.17
CA ASP A 118 11.52 -11.74 6.43
C ASP A 118 11.90 -12.48 5.15
N LYS A 119 10.91 -12.95 4.37
CA LYS A 119 11.14 -13.62 3.07
C LYS A 119 11.86 -12.72 2.06
N CYS A 120 11.53 -11.43 2.03
CA CYS A 120 12.11 -10.46 1.11
C CYS A 120 13.43 -9.84 1.59
N GLY A 121 13.81 -10.08 2.85
CA GLY A 121 15.00 -9.52 3.50
C GLY A 121 14.93 -8.01 3.64
N THR A 122 13.78 -7.46 4.04
CA THR A 122 13.61 -6.02 4.29
C THR A 122 13.15 -5.73 5.71
N LYS A 123 13.46 -4.51 6.17
CA LYS A 123 13.03 -3.95 7.46
C LYS A 123 11.98 -2.85 7.32
N GLU A 124 11.41 -2.70 6.13
CA GLU A 124 10.37 -1.70 5.87
C GLU A 124 9.11 -2.38 5.35
N GLY A 125 8.02 -2.24 6.11
CA GLY A 125 6.69 -2.69 5.74
C GLY A 125 5.63 -1.69 6.17
N HIS A 126 4.56 -1.58 5.38
CA HIS A 126 3.43 -0.71 5.64
C HIS A 126 2.12 -1.49 5.55
N LEU A 127 1.35 -1.51 6.63
CA LEU A 127 0.00 -2.05 6.65
C LEU A 127 -1.03 -0.92 6.44
N ILE A 128 -1.85 -1.06 5.41
CA ILE A 128 -2.96 -0.16 5.08
C ILE A 128 -4.27 -0.84 5.44
N ILE A 129 -5.11 -0.18 6.24
CA ILE A 129 -6.42 -0.71 6.62
C ILE A 129 -7.54 0.18 6.07
N PHE A 130 -8.41 -0.43 5.27
CA PHE A 130 -9.63 0.17 4.76
C PHE A 130 -10.81 -0.17 5.66
N ASP A 131 -11.34 0.83 6.38
CA ASP A 131 -12.55 0.72 7.17
C ASP A 131 -13.78 1.17 6.38
N ARG A 132 -14.67 0.22 6.05
CA ARG A 132 -15.94 0.47 5.34
C ARG A 132 -17.12 0.79 6.27
N SER A 133 -16.96 0.63 7.59
CA SER A 133 -18.03 0.84 8.57
C SER A 133 -18.36 2.31 8.81
N ILE A 134 -17.52 3.22 8.33
CA ILE A 134 -17.72 4.67 8.42
C ILE A 134 -18.12 5.18 7.04
N ASN A 135 -19.42 5.36 6.79
CA ASN A 135 -19.87 6.07 5.59
C ASN A 135 -19.49 7.56 5.70
N LYS A 136 -18.76 8.08 4.69
CA LYS A 136 -18.32 9.47 4.38
C LYS A 136 -16.91 9.96 4.69
N THR A 137 -16.04 9.22 5.37
CA THR A 137 -14.59 9.56 5.37
C THR A 137 -13.79 8.32 5.69
N LEU A 138 -12.98 7.88 4.73
CA LEU A 138 -11.95 6.88 5.00
C LEU A 138 -10.90 7.51 5.90
N LYS A 139 -10.94 7.16 7.19
CA LYS A 139 -9.80 7.32 8.08
C LYS A 139 -8.88 6.13 7.84
N MET A 140 -7.79 6.36 7.13
CA MET A 140 -6.66 5.43 7.20
C MET A 140 -5.98 5.68 8.54
N ASN A 141 -6.32 4.86 9.53
CA ASN A 141 -5.63 4.92 10.81
C ASN A 141 -4.30 4.16 10.69
N SER A 142 -3.23 4.84 11.12
CA SER A 142 -1.88 4.35 11.40
C SER A 142 -1.10 3.71 10.24
N LEU A 143 -0.05 4.41 9.83
CA LEU A 143 1.22 3.78 9.47
C LEU A 143 1.74 3.04 10.70
N LEU A 144 1.59 1.72 10.74
CA LEU A 144 2.44 0.88 11.58
C LEU A 144 3.68 0.57 10.77
N GLN A 145 4.74 1.34 11.03
CA GLN A 145 6.07 1.01 10.55
C GLN A 145 6.59 -0.14 11.41
N ILE A 146 6.65 -1.33 10.82
CA ILE A 146 7.44 -2.42 11.40
C ILE A 146 8.89 -2.12 11.01
N VAL A 147 9.75 -1.88 12.00
CA VAL A 147 11.20 -1.60 11.84
C VAL A 147 12.01 -2.82 12.27
#